data_AF-A0A7C0ZNX9-F1
#
_entry.id   AF-A0A7C0ZNX9-F1
#
_cell.length_a   1.000
_cell.length_b   1.000
_cell.length_c   1.000
_cell.angle_alpha   90.00
_cell.angle_beta   90.00
_cell.angle_gamma   90.00
#
_symmetry.space_group_name_H-M   'P 1'
#
loop_
_entity.id
_entity.type
_entity.pdbx_description
1 polymer ?
#
loop_
_entity_poly.entity_id
_entity_poly.type
_entity_poly.pdbx_seq_one_letter_code
_entity_poly.pdbx_strand_id
1 'polypeptide(L)' 'PHDVLFFVMYVLEQLKLNPEKTELLISGKIDKTSGIYLLLKQYIKNVGFARPNELFTYSYTFQDSPSHLFVHLLNLYSCV' A
#
# COMPACT_ATOMS: atom_id res chain seq x y z
N PRO A 1 -8.11 -0.53 13.66
CA PRO A 1 -7.10 -1.44 13.07
C PRO A 1 -7.69 -2.78 12.60
N HIS A 2 -8.51 -3.41 13.44
CA HIS A 2 -9.12 -4.71 13.14
C HIS A 2 -10.06 -4.66 11.92
N ASP A 3 -10.80 -3.57 11.72
CA ASP A 3 -11.67 -3.41 10.55
C ASP A 3 -10.89 -3.48 9.23
N VAL A 4 -9.70 -2.85 9.18
CA VAL A 4 -8.83 -2.87 7.99
C VAL A 4 -8.39 -4.30 7.68
N LEU A 5 -7.94 -5.05 8.70
CA LEU A 5 -7.57 -6.45 8.51
C LEU A 5 -8.76 -7.28 8.02
N PHE A 6 -9.93 -7.10 8.64
CA PHE A 6 -11.15 -7.82 8.27
C PHE A 6 -11.50 -7.61 6.79
N PHE A 7 -11.57 -6.35 6.33
CA PHE A 7 -11.90 -6.07 4.94
C PHE A 7 -10.85 -6.57 3.96
N VAL A 8 -9.56 -6.46 4.29
CA VAL A 8 -8.48 -6.98 3.43
C VAL A 8 -8.57 -8.51 3.32
N MET A 9 -8.72 -9.22 4.44
CA MET A 9 -8.86 -10.68 4.43
C MET A 9 -10.13 -11.12 3.69
N TYR A 10 -11.23 -10.41 3.89
CA TYR A 10 -12.48 -10.67 3.18
C TYR A 10 -12.30 -10.55 1.66
N VAL A 11 -11.62 -9.50 1.18
CA VAL A 11 -11.33 -9.34 -0.25
C VAL A 11 -10.40 -10.45 -0.78
N LEU A 12 -9.36 -10.83 -0.02
CA LEU A 12 -8.49 -11.93 -0.40
C LEU A 12 -9.27 -13.25 -0.54
N GLU A 13 -10.19 -13.52 0.38
CA GLU A 13 -11.05 -14.71 0.34
C GLU A 13 -12.00 -14.69 -0.87
N GLN A 14 -12.71 -13.57 -1.09
CA GLN A 14 -13.64 -13.42 -2.22
C GLN A 14 -12.94 -13.60 -3.57
N LEU A 15 -11.69 -13.14 -3.68
CA LEU A 15 -10.87 -13.27 -4.88
C LEU A 15 -10.05 -14.58 -4.92
N LYS A 16 -10.18 -15.45 -3.91
CA LYS A 16 -9.43 -16.71 -3.76
C LYS A 16 -7.90 -16.53 -3.83
N LEU A 17 -7.41 -15.42 -3.30
CA LEU A 17 -6.00 -15.06 -3.26
C LEU A 17 -5.31 -15.69 -2.03
N ASN A 18 -4.05 -16.12 -2.19
CA ASN A 18 -3.29 -16.71 -1.10
C ASN A 18 -2.50 -15.62 -0.36
N PRO A 19 -2.76 -15.36 0.95
CA PRO A 19 -2.08 -14.32 1.74
C PRO A 19 -0.55 -14.49 1.83
N GLU A 20 -0.03 -15.70 1.61
CA GLU A 20 1.42 -15.95 1.61
C GLU A 20 2.11 -15.60 0.29
N LYS A 21 1.35 -15.59 -0.81
CA LYS A 21 1.87 -15.35 -2.17
C LYS A 21 1.52 -13.97 -2.69
N THR A 22 0.32 -13.48 -2.35
CA THR A 22 -0.19 -12.20 -2.83
C THR A 22 0.53 -11.03 -2.17
N GLU A 23 0.96 -10.08 -2.99
CA GLU A 23 1.52 -8.81 -2.52
C GLU A 23 0.39 -7.83 -2.19
N LEU A 24 0.47 -7.22 -1.00
CA LEU A 24 -0.39 -6.13 -0.58
C LEU A 24 0.44 -4.84 -0.54
N LEU A 25 0.04 -3.86 -1.35
CA LEU A 25 0.66 -2.52 -1.37
C LEU A 25 -0.25 -1.52 -0.66
N ILE A 26 0.29 -0.83 0.35
CA ILE A 26 -0.43 0.16 1.15
C ILE A 26 0.01 1.57 0.76
N SER A 27 -0.92 2.51 0.69
CA SER A 27 -0.66 3.94 0.47
C SER A 27 -1.35 4.81 1.52
N GLY A 28 -0.95 6.07 1.61
CA GLY A 28 -1.48 7.04 2.56
C GLY A 28 -0.61 7.24 3.80
N LYS A 29 -1.19 7.85 4.84
CA LYS A 29 -0.48 8.23 6.08
C LYS A 29 -0.29 7.04 7.03
N ILE A 30 0.47 6.05 6.57
CA ILE A 30 0.79 4.82 7.32
C ILE A 30 2.30 4.61 7.21
N ASP A 31 2.97 4.26 8.29
CA ASP A 31 4.38 3.89 8.31
C ASP A 31 4.57 2.45 8.80
N LYS A 32 5.83 2.00 8.89
CA LYS A 32 6.17 0.63 9.33
C LYS A 32 5.95 0.39 10.83
N THR A 33 5.79 1.45 11.63
CA THR A 33 5.57 1.35 13.08
C THR A 33 4.08 1.42 13.43
N SER A 34 3.23 1.82 12.48
CA SER A 34 1.78 1.81 12.61
C SER A 34 1.25 0.43 12.99
N GLY A 35 0.36 0.40 13.99
CA GLY A 35 -0.31 -0.83 14.41
C GLY A 35 -1.09 -1.51 13.29
N ILE A 36 -1.54 -0.77 12.27
CA ILE A 36 -2.21 -1.34 11.09
C ILE A 36 -1.20 -2.12 10.23
N TYR A 37 -0.03 -1.55 9.96
CA TYR A 37 1.02 -2.22 9.18
C TYR A 37 1.50 -3.49 9.89
N LEU A 38 1.78 -3.38 11.20
CA LEU A 38 2.21 -4.52 12.02
C LEU A 38 1.15 -5.62 12.06
N LEU A 39 -0.12 -5.25 12.22
CA LEU A 39 -1.23 -6.21 12.21
C LEU A 39 -1.35 -6.91 10.86
N LEU A 40 -1.36 -6.18 9.74
CA LEU A 40 -1.45 -6.79 8.40
C LEU A 40 -0.29 -7.73 8.11
N LYS A 41 0.93 -7.38 8.54
CA LYS A 41 2.14 -8.18 8.35
C LYS A 41 2.14 -9.51 9.13
N GLN A 42 1.30 -9.64 10.16
CA GLN A 42 1.12 -10.92 10.87
C GLN A 42 0.32 -11.93 10.05
N TYR A 43 -0.57 -11.47 9.16
CA TYR A 43 -1.49 -12.33 8.40
C TYR A 43 -1.13 -12.42 6.91
N ILE A 44 -0.45 -11.42 6.37
CA ILE A 44 -0.09 -11.33 4.96
C ILE A 44 1.43 -11.23 4.87
N LYS A 45 2.05 -12.12 4.11
CA LYS A 45 3.51 -12.28 4.09
C LYS A 45 4.20 -11.11 3.37
N ASN A 46 3.61 -10.67 2.26
CA ASN A 46 4.20 -9.68 1.36
C ASN A 46 3.45 -8.35 1.50
N VAL A 47 3.77 -7.57 2.53
CA VAL A 47 3.18 -6.23 2.76
C VAL A 47 4.21 -5.15 2.47
N GLY A 48 3.93 -4.36 1.43
CA GLY A 48 4.75 -3.25 0.95
C GLY A 48 4.01 -1.91 0.93
N PHE A 49 4.70 -0.89 0.46
CA PHE A 49 4.14 0.43 0.25
C PHE A 49 4.05 0.72 -1.25
N ALA A 50 2.95 1.34 -1.67
CA ALA A 50 2.76 1.74 -3.05
C ALA A 50 3.82 2.78 -3.45
N ARG A 51 4.31 2.70 -4.69
CA ARG A 51 5.28 3.63 -5.24
C ARG A 51 4.59 4.57 -6.24
N PRO A 52 5.05 5.83 -6.35
CA PRO A 52 4.63 6.72 -7.42
C PRO A 52 4.93 6.10 -8.80
N ASN A 53 4.15 6.45 -9.81
CA ASN A 53 4.37 5.96 -11.17
C ASN A 53 5.73 6.44 -11.71
N GLU A 54 6.54 5.50 -12.19
CA GLU A 54 7.90 5.73 -12.71
C GLU A 54 7.91 6.49 -14.06
N LEU A 55 6.77 6.60 -14.74
CA LEU A 55 6.62 7.37 -15.97
C LEU A 55 6.72 8.90 -15.77
N PHE A 56 6.59 9.38 -14.54
CA PHE A 56 6.70 10.81 -14.23
C PHE A 56 8.02 11.11 -13.51
N THR A 57 8.61 12.25 -13.86
CA THR A 57 9.78 12.79 -13.13
C THR A 57 9.29 13.66 -11.98
N TYR A 58 9.67 13.31 -10.76
CA TYR A 58 9.35 14.07 -9.56
C TYR A 58 10.53 14.94 -9.12
N SER A 59 10.23 16.11 -8.55
CA SER A 59 11.25 16.98 -7.93
C SER A 59 11.98 16.25 -6.80
N TYR A 60 13.26 16.58 -6.59
CA TYR A 60 14.08 16.05 -5.50
C TYR A 60 13.45 16.27 -4.12
N THR A 61 12.64 17.31 -3.95
CA THR A 61 11.90 17.61 -2.71
C THR A 61 10.93 16.50 -2.30
N PHE A 62 10.51 15.63 -3.23
CA PHE A 62 9.69 14.45 -2.91
C PHE A 62 10.50 13.27 -2.36
N GLN A 63 11.83 13.31 -2.40
CA GLN A 63 12.68 12.30 -1.75
C GLN A 63 12.71 12.48 -0.23
N ASP A 64 12.44 13.68 0.26
CA ASP A 64 12.42 13.99 1.70
C ASP A 64 11.14 13.49 2.41
N SER A 65 10.13 13.07 1.65
CA SER A 65 8.85 12.57 2.16
C SER A 65 8.65 11.10 1.76
N PRO A 66 8.00 10.27 2.59
CA PRO A 66 7.62 8.92 2.21
C PRO A 66 6.79 8.92 0.91
N SER A 67 7.26 8.15 -0.08
CA SER A 67 6.73 8.17 -1.45
C SER A 67 5.30 7.66 -1.55
N HIS A 68 4.87 6.82 -0.60
CA HIS A 68 3.54 6.22 -0.55
C HIS A 68 2.44 7.14 -0.03
N LEU A 69 2.77 8.33 0.48
CA LEU A 69 1.79 9.30 1.01
C LEU A 69 0.89 9.89 -0.08
N PHE A 70 1.47 10.21 -1.24
CA PHE A 70 0.80 11.01 -2.28
C PHE A 70 0.59 10.26 -3.58
N VAL A 71 0.76 8.92 -3.60
CA VAL A 71 0.67 8.10 -4.82
C VAL A 71 -0.62 8.34 -5.59
N HIS A 72 -1.76 8.45 -4.90
CA HIS A 72 -3.04 8.71 -5.55
C HIS A 72 -3.10 10.09 -6.23
N LEU A 73 -2.55 11.13 -5.59
CA LEU A 73 -2.49 12.47 -6.17
C LEU A 73 -1.57 12.49 -7.39
N LEU A 74 -0.42 11.83 -7.29
CA LEU A 74 0.58 11.78 -8.35
C LEU A 74 0.12 10.94 -9.56
N ASN A 75 -0.76 9.96 -9.36
CA ASN A 75 -1.26 9.09 -10.42
C ASN A 75 -2.57 9.57 -11.08
N LEU A 76 -3.09 10.77 -10.76
CA LEU A 76 -4.36 11.27 -11.31
C LEU A 76 -4.43 11.27 -12.85
N TYR A 77 -3.30 11.49 -13.52
CA TYR A 77 -3.22 11.55 -14.98
C TYR A 77 -2.86 10.22 -15.64
N SER A 78 -2.84 9.10 -14.90
CA SER A 78 -2.40 7.79 -15.42
C SER A 78 -3.44 7.07 -16.27
N CYS A 79 -4.62 7.65 -16.51
CA CYS A 79 -5.59 7.12 -17.47
C CYS A 79 -5.29 7.69 -18.87
N VAL A 80 -4.42 7.00 -19.61
CA VAL A 80 -4.36 7.05 -21.08
C VAL A 80 -4.48 5.64 -21.62
#